data_AF-A0AAD3WX26-F1
#
_entry.id   AF-A0AAD3WX26-F1
#
_cell.length_a   1.000
_cell.length_b   1.000
_cell.length_c   1.000
_cell.angle_alpha   90.00
_cell.angle_beta   90.00
_cell.angle_gamma   90.00
#
_symmetry.space_group_name_H-M   'P 1'
#
loop_
_entity.id
_entity.type
_entity.pdbx_description
1 polymer ?
#
loop_
_entity_poly.entity_id
_entity_poly.type
_entity_poly.pdbx_seq_one_letter_code
_entity_poly.pdbx_strand_id
1 'polypeptide(L)'
;MSETRFWIQRLGKTFIRALHILGIAGMSGGVFYGVDKSLWLHWWVLAMVTGVIMVGFEIISSRLWLIQLKGVLTYVKLGLLGLFAILPQDKPALYIIVLLLSVIIAHGPAGLRHYSIWHRKRIDDKRKFNG
;
A
#
# COMPACT_ATOMS: atom_id res chain seq x y z
N MET A 1 25.62 -2.14 -7.15
CA MET A 1 24.62 -3.24 -7.21
C MET A 1 24.60 -3.75 -8.65
N SER A 2 24.67 -5.06 -8.91
CA SER A 2 24.63 -5.59 -10.29
C SER A 2 23.33 -5.16 -10.99
N GLU A 3 23.44 -4.83 -12.28
CA GLU A 3 22.32 -4.39 -13.13
C GLU A 3 21.16 -5.40 -13.12
N THR A 4 21.46 -6.69 -13.15
CA THR A 4 20.48 -7.77 -13.06
C THR A 4 19.69 -7.70 -11.75
N ARG A 5 20.35 -7.45 -10.62
CA ARG A 5 19.68 -7.33 -9.31
C ARG A 5 18.77 -6.10 -9.26
N PHE A 6 19.13 -5.01 -9.94
CA PHE A 6 18.30 -3.81 -10.03
C PHE A 6 16.98 -4.10 -10.76
N TRP A 7 17.06 -4.74 -11.91
CA TRP A 7 15.88 -5.09 -12.70
C TRP A 7 14.98 -6.09 -11.99
N ILE A 8 15.56 -7.13 -11.37
CA ILE A 8 14.79 -8.11 -10.58
C ILE A 8 14.01 -7.42 -9.45
N GLN A 9 14.65 -6.53 -8.69
CA GLN A 9 13.97 -5.80 -7.62
C GLN A 9 12.86 -4.89 -8.14
N ARG A 10 13.11 -4.19 -9.26
CA ARG A 10 12.14 -3.25 -9.83
C ARG A 10 10.92 -3.97 -10.42
N LEU A 11 11.15 -5.02 -11.20
CA LEU A 11 10.09 -5.82 -11.80
C LEU A 11 9.33 -6.61 -10.73
N GLY A 12 10.02 -7.21 -9.77
CA GLY A 12 9.38 -7.92 -8.64
C GLY A 12 8.44 -7.03 -7.84
N LYS A 13 8.88 -5.81 -7.47
CA LYS A 13 8.01 -4.83 -6.78
C LYS A 13 6.80 -4.42 -7.62
N THR A 14 6.98 -4.28 -8.93
CA THR A 14 5.89 -3.92 -9.86
C THR A 14 4.88 -5.06 -9.99
N PHE A 15 5.37 -6.29 -10.11
CA PHE A 15 4.54 -7.49 -10.21
C PHE A 15 3.70 -7.72 -8.94
N ILE A 16 4.29 -7.57 -7.76
CA ILE A 16 3.56 -7.66 -6.49
C ILE A 16 2.46 -6.60 -6.41
N ARG A 17 2.72 -5.38 -6.90
CA ARG A 17 1.70 -4.33 -6.99
C ARG A 17 0.57 -4.70 -7.94
N ALA A 18 0.88 -5.31 -9.08
CA ALA A 18 -0.13 -5.78 -10.02
C ALA A 18 -1.02 -6.86 -9.38
N LEU A 19 -0.43 -7.83 -8.68
CA LEU A 19 -1.17 -8.84 -7.92
C LEU A 19 -2.02 -8.22 -6.79
N HIS A 20 -1.51 -7.18 -6.13
CA HIS A 20 -2.27 -6.45 -5.12
C HIS A 20 -3.52 -5.80 -5.70
N ILE A 21 -3.39 -5.11 -6.84
CA ILE A 21 -4.53 -4.49 -7.55
C ILE A 21 -5.52 -5.56 -8.03
N LEU A 22 -5.03 -6.71 -8.53
CA LEU A 22 -5.87 -7.83 -8.91
C LEU A 22 -6.70 -8.34 -7.72
N GLY A 23 -6.07 -8.52 -6.55
CA GLY A 23 -6.77 -8.90 -5.32
C GLY A 23 -7.82 -7.87 -4.90
N ILE A 24 -7.49 -6.58 -4.94
CA ILE A 24 -8.43 -5.48 -4.64
C ILE A 24 -9.63 -5.51 -5.59
N ALA A 25 -9.39 -5.63 -6.90
CA ALA A 25 -10.44 -5.68 -7.91
C ALA A 25 -11.35 -6.91 -7.73
N GLY A 26 -10.75 -8.08 -7.53
CA GLY A 26 -11.49 -9.33 -7.30
C GLY A 26 -12.37 -9.29 -6.05
N MET A 27 -11.87 -8.72 -4.94
CA MET A 27 -12.66 -8.61 -3.71
C MET A 27 -13.74 -7.51 -3.76
N SER A 28 -13.64 -6.56 -4.70
CA SER A 28 -14.55 -5.41 -4.80
C SER A 28 -16.00 -5.85 -4.97
N GLY A 29 -16.24 -6.88 -5.80
CA GLY A 29 -17.59 -7.41 -6.03
C GLY A 29 -18.23 -7.94 -4.73
N GLY A 30 -17.45 -8.59 -3.88
CA GLY A 30 -17.89 -9.06 -2.57
C GLY A 30 -18.28 -7.94 -1.62
N VAL A 31 -17.50 -6.85 -1.61
CA VAL A 31 -17.77 -5.69 -0.74
C VAL A 31 -18.97 -4.88 -1.21
N PHE A 32 -19.10 -4.63 -2.52
CA PHE A 32 -20.16 -3.77 -3.04
C PHE A 32 -21.51 -4.46 -3.15
N TYR A 33 -21.52 -5.73 -3.54
CA TYR A 33 -22.77 -6.44 -3.86
C TYR A 33 -23.16 -7.50 -2.81
N GLY A 34 -22.43 -7.58 -1.69
CA GLY A 34 -22.77 -8.50 -0.60
C GLY A 34 -22.68 -9.99 -0.99
N VAL A 35 -21.84 -10.32 -1.97
CA VAL A 35 -21.67 -11.69 -2.48
C VAL A 35 -21.09 -12.59 -1.38
N ASP A 36 -21.45 -13.87 -1.41
CA ASP A 36 -20.94 -14.90 -0.49
C ASP A 36 -19.41 -14.80 -0.34
N LYS A 37 -18.96 -14.80 0.92
CA LYS A 37 -17.54 -14.67 1.30
C LYS A 37 -16.64 -15.68 0.62
N SER A 38 -17.10 -16.91 0.43
CA SER A 38 -16.33 -17.98 -0.22
C SER A 38 -15.87 -17.61 -1.64
N LEU A 39 -16.66 -16.81 -2.36
CA LEU A 39 -16.38 -16.41 -3.75
C LEU A 39 -15.31 -15.33 -3.88
N TRP A 40 -14.99 -14.61 -2.79
CA TRP A 40 -14.04 -13.49 -2.85
C TRP A 40 -12.96 -13.48 -1.77
N LEU A 41 -13.02 -14.40 -0.80
CA LEU A 41 -12.04 -14.48 0.28
C LEU A 41 -10.60 -14.64 -0.23
N HIS A 42 -10.40 -15.44 -1.27
CA HIS A 42 -9.08 -15.67 -1.86
C HIS A 42 -8.49 -14.37 -2.48
N TRP A 43 -9.33 -13.54 -3.10
CA TRP A 43 -8.92 -12.22 -3.60
C TRP A 43 -8.55 -11.26 -2.47
N TRP A 44 -9.32 -11.28 -1.37
CA TRP A 44 -8.99 -10.50 -0.18
C TRP A 44 -7.66 -10.94 0.44
N VAL A 45 -7.43 -12.25 0.56
CA VAL A 45 -6.16 -12.81 1.05
C VAL A 45 -5.01 -12.39 0.13
N LEU A 46 -5.18 -12.47 -1.19
CA LEU A 46 -4.17 -12.02 -2.15
C LEU A 46 -3.83 -10.53 -1.95
N ALA A 47 -4.84 -9.67 -1.83
CA ALA A 47 -4.65 -8.24 -1.58
C ALA A 47 -3.90 -8.00 -0.26
N MET A 48 -4.26 -8.71 0.81
CA MET A 48 -3.63 -8.53 2.12
C MET A 48 -2.19 -9.00 2.14
N VAL A 49 -1.91 -10.21 1.65
CA VAL A 49 -0.56 -10.79 1.64
C VAL A 49 0.39 -9.93 0.81
N THR A 50 -0.01 -9.55 -0.40
CA THR A 50 0.81 -8.67 -1.26
C THR A 50 1.00 -7.28 -0.66
N GLY A 51 -0.02 -6.74 0.01
CA GLY A 51 0.06 -5.47 0.74
C GLY A 51 1.11 -5.51 1.87
N VAL A 52 1.08 -6.56 2.68
CA VAL A 52 2.06 -6.77 3.77
C VAL A 52 3.48 -6.91 3.22
N ILE A 53 3.67 -7.68 2.15
CA ILE A 53 4.99 -7.83 1.50
C ILE A 53 5.52 -6.47 1.03
N MET A 54 4.69 -5.63 0.41
CA MET A 54 5.10 -4.29 -0.03
C MET A 54 5.49 -3.38 1.15
N VAL A 55 4.73 -3.39 2.24
CA VAL A 55 5.08 -2.64 3.46
C VAL A 55 6.40 -3.13 4.03
N GLY A 56 6.60 -4.45 4.12
CA GLY A 56 7.85 -5.05 4.57
C GLY A 56 9.05 -4.59 3.74
N PHE A 57 8.93 -4.57 2.41
CA PHE A 57 9.99 -4.05 1.54
C PHE A 57 10.29 -2.57 1.74
N GLU A 58 9.29 -1.73 2.00
CA GLU A 58 9.52 -0.31 2.28
C GLU A 58 10.26 -0.11 3.61
N ILE A 59 9.86 -0.82 4.67
CA ILE A 59 10.50 -0.74 6.01
C ILE A 59 11.96 -1.21 5.96
N ILE A 60 12.23 -2.34 5.29
CA ILE A 60 13.59 -2.88 5.14
C ILE A 60 14.46 -1.92 4.30
N SER A 61 13.86 -1.26 3.30
CA SER A 61 14.59 -0.34 2.43
C SER A 61 14.90 0.99 3.12
N SER A 62 14.03 1.47 4.01
CA SER A 62 14.15 2.79 4.64
C SER A 62 13.45 2.87 5.98
N ARG A 63 14.23 3.15 7.04
CA ARG A 63 13.65 3.48 8.35
C ARG A 63 12.92 4.84 8.34
N LEU A 64 13.33 5.76 7.46
CA LEU A 64 12.68 7.06 7.29
C LEU A 64 11.25 6.93 6.73
N TRP A 65 10.94 5.82 6.05
CA TRP A 65 9.60 5.54 5.56
C TRP A 65 8.54 5.65 6.66
N LEU A 66 8.88 5.23 7.89
CA LEU A 66 7.98 5.25 9.05
C LEU A 66 7.48 6.66 9.41
N ILE A 67 8.28 7.68 9.14
CA ILE A 67 7.99 9.08 9.50
C ILE A 67 7.70 9.96 8.27
N GLN A 68 7.90 9.42 7.06
CA GLN A 68 7.52 10.07 5.81
C GLN A 68 6.02 9.94 5.58
N LEU A 69 5.41 10.95 4.97
CA LEU A 69 3.98 11.02 4.72
C LEU A 69 3.46 9.79 3.97
N LYS A 70 4.23 9.25 3.01
CA LYS A 70 3.86 8.01 2.31
C LYS A 70 3.65 6.81 3.25
N GLY A 71 4.49 6.66 4.28
CA GLY A 71 4.37 5.57 5.23
C GLY A 71 3.28 5.83 6.26
N VAL A 72 3.19 7.06 6.77
CA VAL A 72 2.13 7.47 7.69
C VAL A 72 0.75 7.25 7.07
N LEU A 73 0.55 7.69 5.82
CA LEU A 73 -0.73 7.49 5.13
C LEU A 73 -1.00 6.01 4.80
N THR A 74 0.05 5.19 4.65
CA THR A 74 -0.12 3.73 4.57
C THR A 74 -0.62 3.14 5.88
N TYR A 75 -0.12 3.61 7.03
CA TYR A 75 -0.64 3.19 8.34
C TYR A 75 -2.09 3.63 8.57
N VAL A 76 -2.43 4.87 8.17
CA VAL A 76 -3.83 5.34 8.20
C VAL A 76 -4.73 4.42 7.38
N LYS A 77 -4.30 4.05 6.16
CA LYS A 77 -5.02 3.08 5.32
C LYS A 77 -5.21 1.72 6.02
N LEU A 78 -4.19 1.21 6.69
CA LEU A 78 -4.29 -0.06 7.45
C LEU A 78 -5.25 0.06 8.63
N GLY A 79 -5.26 1.19 9.33
CA GLY A 79 -6.25 1.48 10.38
C GLY A 79 -7.68 1.48 9.85
N LEU A 80 -7.91 2.13 8.69
CA LEU A 80 -9.21 2.13 8.01
C LEU A 80 -9.65 0.73 7.57
N LEU A 81 -8.72 -0.12 7.15
CA LEU A 81 -9.04 -1.53 6.88
C LEU A 81 -9.37 -2.31 8.16
N GLY A 82 -8.72 -2.02 9.28
CA GLY A 82 -9.05 -2.61 10.59
C GLY A 82 -10.48 -2.29 11.04
N LEU A 83 -10.98 -1.10 10.70
CA LEU A 83 -12.36 -0.69 10.97
C LEU A 83 -13.40 -1.58 10.27
N PHE A 84 -13.05 -2.34 9.22
CA PHE A 84 -13.98 -3.30 8.58
C PHE A 84 -14.44 -4.40 9.54
N ALA A 85 -13.62 -4.74 10.54
CA ALA A 85 -13.98 -5.73 11.55
C ALA A 85 -14.96 -5.17 12.60
N ILE A 86 -14.93 -3.85 12.84
CA ILE A 86 -15.68 -3.18 13.90
C ILE A 86 -16.99 -2.57 13.37
N LEU A 87 -16.97 -2.05 12.13
CA LEU A 87 -18.08 -1.37 11.48
C LEU A 87 -18.56 -2.17 10.24
N PRO A 88 -19.25 -3.30 10.41
CA PRO A 88 -19.61 -4.16 9.30
C PRO A 88 -20.72 -3.60 8.41
N GLN A 89 -21.51 -2.62 8.89
CA GLN A 89 -22.64 -2.01 8.20
C GLN A 89 -22.18 -1.05 7.07
N ASP A 90 -21.02 -0.40 7.21
CA ASP A 90 -20.54 0.65 6.29
C ASP A 90 -19.36 0.22 5.40
N LYS A 91 -19.18 -1.09 5.18
CA LYS A 91 -18.06 -1.64 4.40
C LYS A 91 -17.87 -0.99 3.02
N PRO A 92 -18.93 -0.74 2.21
CA PRO A 92 -18.74 -0.11 0.89
C PRO A 92 -18.19 1.32 0.98
N ALA A 93 -18.72 2.14 1.89
CA ALA A 93 -18.28 3.53 2.06
C ALA A 93 -16.83 3.59 2.57
N LEU A 94 -16.50 2.78 3.58
CA LEU A 94 -15.13 2.66 4.09
C LEU A 94 -14.16 2.17 3.00
N TYR A 95 -14.59 1.21 2.18
CA TYR A 95 -13.80 0.70 1.07
C TYR A 95 -13.52 1.78 0.01
N ILE A 96 -14.52 2.57 -0.36
CA ILE A 96 -14.35 3.70 -1.29
C ILE A 96 -13.32 4.69 -0.74
N ILE A 97 -13.42 5.07 0.54
CA ILE A 97 -12.47 5.98 1.19
C ILE A 97 -11.05 5.41 1.13
N VAL A 98 -10.87 4.14 1.50
CA VAL A 98 -9.58 3.44 1.45
C VAL A 98 -9.00 3.42 0.02
N LEU A 99 -9.84 3.18 -0.98
CA LEU A 99 -9.45 3.11 -2.38
C LEU A 99 -9.02 4.48 -2.91
N LEU A 100 -9.82 5.53 -2.67
CA LEU A 100 -9.49 6.91 -3.07
C LEU A 100 -8.21 7.39 -2.40
N LEU A 101 -8.07 7.18 -1.09
CA LEU A 101 -6.86 7.51 -0.34
C LEU A 101 -5.64 6.79 -0.95
N SER A 102 -5.78 5.52 -1.33
CA SER A 102 -4.68 4.75 -1.95
C SER A 102 -4.19 5.37 -3.26
N VAL A 103 -5.11 5.81 -4.12
CA VAL A 103 -4.78 6.44 -5.41
C VAL A 103 -4.08 7.77 -5.18
N ILE A 104 -4.60 8.61 -4.27
CA ILE A 104 -4.01 9.91 -3.93
C ILE A 104 -2.59 9.75 -3.39
N ILE A 105 -2.34 8.78 -2.51
CA ILE A 105 -0.99 8.50 -2.00
C ILE A 105 -0.06 8.03 -3.12
N ALA A 106 -0.55 7.11 -3.97
CA ALA A 106 0.27 6.48 -5.01
C ALA A 106 0.73 7.48 -6.08
N HIS A 107 -0.18 8.36 -6.52
CA HIS A 107 0.06 9.37 -7.55
C HIS A 107 0.42 10.76 -6.99
N GLY A 108 0.47 10.90 -5.66
CA GLY A 108 0.82 12.15 -5.01
C GLY A 108 2.22 12.65 -5.42
N PRO A 109 2.41 13.99 -5.51
CA PRO A 109 3.70 14.60 -5.82
C PRO A 109 4.84 14.03 -4.98
N ALA A 110 6.02 13.82 -5.58
CA ALA A 110 7.19 13.27 -4.88
C ALA A 110 7.56 14.10 -3.63
N GLY A 111 7.41 15.43 -3.69
CA GLY A 111 7.66 16.32 -2.56
C GLY A 111 6.77 16.05 -1.35
N LEU A 112 5.50 15.67 -1.56
CA LEU A 112 4.57 15.31 -0.48
C LEU A 112 4.91 13.92 0.08
N ARG A 113 5.19 12.94 -0.79
CA ARG A 113 5.49 11.56 -0.34
C ARG A 113 6.73 11.47 0.54
N HIS A 114 7.75 12.28 0.27
CA HIS A 114 9.01 12.33 1.03
C HIS A 114 9.01 13.40 2.14
N TYR A 115 7.88 14.06 2.38
CA TYR A 115 7.72 14.99 3.50
C TYR A 115 7.74 14.24 4.83
N SER A 116 8.65 14.60 5.74
CA SER A 116 8.67 14.06 7.08
C SER A 116 7.72 14.84 7.97
N ILE A 117 6.74 14.17 8.57
CA ILE A 117 5.79 14.80 9.51
C ILE A 117 6.53 15.26 10.77
N TRP A 118 7.48 14.45 11.24
CA TRP A 118 8.28 14.75 12.43
C TRP A 118 9.16 16.00 12.25
N HIS A 119 9.93 16.05 11.16
CA HIS A 119 10.89 17.14 10.93
C HIS A 119 10.28 18.34 10.19
N ARG A 120 9.02 18.24 9.76
CA ARG A 120 8.29 19.25 8.98
C ARG A 120 9.04 19.76 7.75
N LYS A 121 9.80 18.86 7.12
CA LYS A 121 10.56 19.15 5.89
C LYS A 121 10.65 17.90 5.02
N ARG A 122 10.90 18.10 3.73
CA ARG A 122 11.24 17.01 2.82
C ARG A 122 12.56 16.39 3.23
N ILE A 123 12.57 15.07 3.42
CA ILE A 123 13.78 14.29 3.68
C ILE A 123 13.84 13.21 2.62
N ASP A 124 14.73 13.41 1.67
CA ASP A 124 15.05 12.38 0.70
C ASP A 124 15.99 11.36 1.35
N ASP A 125 15.73 10.09 1.10
CA ASP A 125 16.70 9.06 1.45
C ASP A 125 17.97 9.32 0.65
N LYS A 126 19.11 9.54 1.32
CA LYS A 126 20.38 9.66 0.62
C LYS A 126 20.60 8.34 -0.13
N ARG A 127 20.44 8.33 -1.45
CA ARG A 127 20.98 7.25 -2.28
C ARG A 127 22.46 7.17 -1.95
N LYS A 128 22.89 6.12 -1.25
CA LYS A 128 24.28 5.69 -1.31
C LYS A 128 24.53 5.23 -2.74
N PHE A 129 24.86 6.18 -3.62
CA PHE A 129 25.64 5.88 -4.82
C PHE A 129 27.02 5.49 -4.29
N ASN A 130 27.21 4.19 -4.07
CA ASN A 130 28.55 3.65 -4.07
C ASN A 130 28.88 3.38 -5.53
N GLY A 131 29.95 4.03 -6.00
CA GLY A 131 30.52 3.87 -7.34
C GLY A 131 30.89 2.43 -7.68
#